data_AF-A0A242N6M2-F1
#
_entry.id   AF-A0A242N6M2-F1
#
_cell.length_a   1.000
_cell.length_b   1.000
_cell.length_c   1.000
_cell.angle_alpha   90.00
_cell.angle_beta   90.00
_cell.angle_gamma   90.00
#
_symmetry.space_group_name_H-M   'P 1'
#
loop_
_entity.id
_entity.type
_entity.pdbx_description
1 polymer ?
#
loop_
_entity_poly.entity_id
_entity_poly.type
_entity_poly.pdbx_seq_one_letter_code
_entity_poly.pdbx_strand_id
1 'polypeptide(L)'
;MRQDAIESLTLDELVQHAHCWLYERRFLIPAERKLRDLGRSIWSDVERGLLALIKATVTKAQLVHADSVLSAQHGTSGMRVLEWLKTPPARHSPSTLTETHMKVRFLKELGAHTWILDAVPIEKQRAYAQRIQARRPAKVRELKESTRTIELIFFLRVTLLELTDSLLYQTGRRVSDLVRQAYDRTTVRQARSAVEYRQQLVAIKALVQYNKRTVQERLDDIGKVLEDFVDKPPASHAASVRETLTNDHHRIRNLLGPLRELGFVGREAEPSLRQFELISALHDSGASELPPDSDVPVSAAWSDLIKGGDRVQALRALEASAITGLRKGLRRGSVWVNHSLSFRERDQLLIPSAQWEGDRDRYRSLLGLPGTAAPFLERLTEHLKVGLAALEEAREAGRVMIGTDGVMHLSAIEALPPDGIPKRTRDLIFKQIGAVQFADMLTEMDAHTGFSEVLRSRKARDANELVSLYAALIAHGTEMEVKNVAAIIPKLDPAHISTAMRLLEMPGRLPRANDRVVEFQRTHPITELWGTGRQASSDSMSLDTSRHLFYARVDPRRRTHAVGMYTHVLDQHGIVYNQPIVLNERQAGVAIEGVIRHNVNRDDVGCCDFR
;
A
#
# COMPACT_ATOMS: atom_id res chain seq x y z
N MET A 1 18.15 -3.04 -26.78
CA MET A 1 18.65 -1.73 -26.28
C MET A 1 17.70 -0.56 -26.51
N ARG A 2 17.44 -0.07 -27.74
CA ARG A 2 16.52 1.10 -27.91
C ARG A 2 15.13 0.86 -27.34
N GLN A 3 14.59 -0.32 -27.58
CA GLN A 3 13.31 -0.77 -27.03
C GLN A 3 13.40 -0.85 -25.49
N ASP A 4 14.40 -1.56 -24.96
CA ASP A 4 14.60 -1.73 -23.51
C ASP A 4 14.84 -0.39 -22.79
N ALA A 5 15.41 0.61 -23.47
CA ALA A 5 15.64 1.94 -22.92
C ALA A 5 14.34 2.69 -22.62
N ILE A 6 13.21 2.27 -23.18
CA ILE A 6 11.88 2.81 -22.85
C ILE A 6 11.53 2.44 -21.40
N GLU A 7 11.84 1.22 -20.98
CA GLU A 7 11.47 0.66 -19.67
C GLU A 7 12.61 0.74 -18.63
N SER A 8 13.86 0.81 -19.08
CA SER A 8 15.03 0.92 -18.21
C SER A 8 14.99 2.21 -17.36
N LEU A 9 15.31 2.09 -16.07
CA LEU A 9 15.30 3.22 -15.11
C LEU A 9 16.67 3.92 -15.06
N THR A 10 17.73 3.19 -15.42
CA THR A 10 19.11 3.68 -15.44
C THR A 10 19.89 3.22 -16.68
N LEU A 11 20.96 3.96 -17.00
CA LEU A 11 21.91 3.56 -18.04
C LEU A 11 22.57 2.21 -17.73
N ASP A 12 22.87 1.95 -16.46
CA ASP A 12 23.55 0.71 -16.08
C ASP A 12 22.63 -0.51 -16.23
N GLU A 13 21.33 -0.38 -15.96
CA GLU A 13 20.33 -1.42 -16.28
C GLU A 13 20.28 -1.69 -17.77
N LEU A 14 20.23 -0.64 -18.59
CA LEU A 14 20.21 -0.77 -20.04
C LEU A 14 21.46 -1.50 -20.56
N VAL A 15 22.64 -1.18 -20.02
CA VAL A 15 23.90 -1.85 -20.38
C VAL A 15 23.91 -3.29 -19.88
N GLN A 16 23.39 -3.57 -18.68
CA GLN A 16 23.30 -4.91 -18.13
C GLN A 16 22.35 -5.79 -18.94
N HIS A 17 21.16 -5.30 -19.30
CA HIS A 17 20.22 -6.02 -20.17
C HIS A 17 20.86 -6.32 -21.53
N ALA A 18 21.59 -5.36 -22.11
CA ALA A 18 22.33 -5.60 -23.34
C ALA A 18 23.37 -6.71 -23.18
N HIS A 19 24.07 -6.75 -22.04
CA HIS A 19 25.05 -7.79 -21.74
C HIS A 19 24.40 -9.17 -21.59
N CYS A 20 23.32 -9.30 -20.83
CA CYS A 20 22.57 -10.55 -20.67
C CYS A 20 22.02 -11.05 -22.02
N TRP A 21 21.40 -10.16 -22.79
CA TRP A 21 20.83 -10.48 -24.10
C TRP A 21 21.90 -11.00 -25.08
N LEU A 22 23.09 -10.39 -25.09
CA LEU A 22 24.21 -10.84 -25.92
C LEU A 22 24.73 -12.20 -25.46
N TYR A 23 24.83 -12.40 -24.15
CA TYR A 23 25.29 -13.64 -23.54
C TYR A 23 24.34 -14.81 -23.84
N GLU A 24 23.04 -14.64 -23.61
CA GLU A 24 22.00 -15.66 -23.83
C GLU A 24 21.95 -16.10 -25.30
N ARG A 25 22.13 -15.15 -26.22
CA ARG A 25 22.18 -15.42 -27.66
C ARG A 25 23.55 -15.89 -28.15
N ARG A 26 24.50 -16.10 -27.23
CA ARG A 26 25.87 -16.57 -27.50
C ARG A 26 26.63 -15.69 -28.49
N PHE A 27 26.39 -14.38 -28.45
CA PHE A 27 27.15 -13.40 -29.24
C PHE A 27 28.42 -12.98 -28.50
N LEU A 28 29.47 -12.61 -29.26
CA LEU A 28 30.67 -12.01 -28.68
C LEU A 28 30.32 -10.65 -28.07
N ILE A 29 30.51 -10.52 -26.76
CA ILE A 29 30.19 -9.30 -26.02
C ILE A 29 31.23 -8.22 -26.38
N PRO A 30 30.81 -7.06 -26.93
CA PRO A 30 31.73 -5.97 -27.23
C PRO A 30 32.43 -5.44 -25.97
N ALA A 31 33.55 -4.74 -26.16
CA ALA A 31 34.23 -4.05 -25.07
C ALA A 31 33.25 -3.15 -24.28
N GLU A 32 33.33 -3.18 -22.95
CA GLU A 32 32.40 -2.48 -22.05
C GLU A 32 32.24 -0.99 -22.40
N ARG A 33 33.33 -0.33 -22.78
CA ARG A 33 33.31 1.07 -23.23
C ARG A 33 32.36 1.29 -24.42
N LYS A 34 32.39 0.40 -25.43
CA LYS A 34 31.53 0.51 -26.61
C LYS A 34 30.05 0.36 -26.24
N LEU A 35 29.72 -0.60 -25.38
CA LEU A 35 28.35 -0.79 -24.89
C LEU A 35 27.86 0.42 -24.07
N ARG A 36 28.71 0.96 -23.19
CA ARG A 36 28.39 2.17 -22.42
C ARG A 36 28.23 3.40 -23.31
N ASP A 37 29.08 3.59 -24.31
CA ASP A 37 28.99 4.73 -25.24
C ASP A 37 27.71 4.65 -26.09
N LEU A 38 27.36 3.46 -26.59
CA LEU A 38 26.08 3.21 -27.26
C LEU A 38 24.89 3.48 -26.32
N GLY A 39 24.95 2.96 -25.08
CA GLY A 39 23.94 3.19 -24.07
C GLY A 39 23.75 4.68 -23.77
N ARG A 40 24.84 5.45 -23.63
CA ARG A 40 24.78 6.92 -23.43
C ARG A 40 24.13 7.64 -24.59
N SER A 41 24.45 7.24 -25.83
CA SER A 41 23.82 7.81 -27.03
C SER A 41 22.30 7.58 -27.00
N ILE A 42 21.88 6.33 -26.76
CA ILE A 42 20.47 5.95 -26.67
C ILE A 42 19.78 6.69 -25.52
N TRP A 43 20.43 6.79 -24.36
CA TRP A 43 19.88 7.51 -23.21
C TRP A 43 19.68 9.00 -23.51
N SER A 44 20.62 9.61 -24.23
CA SER A 44 20.51 11.00 -24.70
C SER A 44 19.35 11.19 -25.69
N ASP A 45 19.11 10.22 -26.58
CA ASP A 45 17.94 10.20 -27.46
C ASP A 45 16.64 10.11 -26.66
N VAL A 46 16.58 9.23 -25.66
CA VAL A 46 15.42 9.09 -24.76
C VAL A 46 15.14 10.40 -24.03
N GLU A 47 16.16 11.05 -23.45
CA GLU A 47 15.97 12.34 -22.76
C GLU A 47 15.49 13.45 -23.69
N ARG A 48 15.97 13.47 -24.96
CA ARG A 48 15.42 14.39 -25.97
C ARG A 48 13.94 14.11 -26.25
N GLY A 49 13.56 12.84 -26.41
CA GLY A 49 12.17 12.42 -26.62
C GLY A 49 11.27 12.80 -25.44
N LEU A 50 11.72 12.55 -24.21
CA LEU A 50 10.99 12.93 -22.98
C LEU A 50 10.80 14.45 -22.89
N LEU A 51 11.84 15.24 -23.19
CA LEU A 51 11.72 16.69 -23.18
C LEU A 51 10.74 17.20 -24.24
N ALA A 52 10.75 16.60 -25.43
CA ALA A 52 9.81 16.95 -26.50
C ALA A 52 8.36 16.64 -26.10
N LEU A 53 8.11 15.46 -25.50
CA LEU A 53 6.81 15.09 -24.95
C LEU A 53 6.37 16.10 -23.88
N ILE A 54 7.23 16.41 -22.91
CA ILE A 54 6.91 17.37 -21.84
C ILE A 54 6.58 18.75 -22.43
N LYS A 55 7.32 19.22 -23.42
CA LYS A 55 7.06 20.52 -24.07
C LYS A 55 5.78 20.54 -24.91
N ALA A 56 5.31 19.38 -25.38
CA ALA A 56 4.03 19.24 -26.06
C ALA A 56 2.86 19.22 -25.07
N THR A 57 3.05 18.62 -23.90
CA THR A 57 2.00 18.49 -22.87
C THR A 57 1.92 19.69 -21.92
N VAL A 58 3.05 20.29 -21.56
CA VAL A 58 3.17 21.36 -20.56
C VAL A 58 3.59 22.66 -21.24
N THR A 59 2.75 23.69 -21.14
CA THR A 59 3.01 24.97 -21.79
C THR A 59 4.29 25.63 -21.25
N LYS A 60 4.95 26.43 -22.08
CA LYS A 60 6.16 27.17 -21.65
C LYS A 60 5.91 28.03 -20.42
N ALA A 61 4.72 28.66 -20.32
CA ALA A 61 4.32 29.44 -19.16
C ALA A 61 4.24 28.58 -17.89
N GLN A 62 3.63 27.40 -17.96
CA GLN A 62 3.57 26.46 -16.83
C GLN A 62 4.95 25.96 -16.43
N LEU A 63 5.85 25.68 -17.37
CA LEU A 63 7.23 25.26 -17.06
C LEU A 63 7.99 26.34 -16.28
N VAL A 64 7.92 27.60 -16.72
CA VAL A 64 8.56 28.73 -16.05
C VAL A 64 7.91 28.99 -14.68
N HIS A 65 6.58 28.89 -14.60
CA HIS A 65 5.86 29.05 -13.34
C HIS A 65 6.24 27.96 -12.34
N ALA A 66 6.25 26.68 -12.75
CA ALA A 66 6.65 25.56 -11.90
C ALA A 66 8.08 25.71 -11.34
N ASP A 67 9.05 26.05 -12.19
CA ASP A 67 10.45 26.23 -11.78
C ASP A 67 10.62 27.41 -10.79
N SER A 68 9.89 28.51 -11.02
CA SER A 68 9.94 29.70 -10.16
C SER A 68 9.29 29.48 -8.80
N VAL A 69 8.08 28.90 -8.74
CA VAL A 69 7.37 28.66 -7.48
C VAL A 69 8.12 27.65 -6.61
N LEU A 70 8.70 26.60 -7.19
CA LEU A 70 9.51 25.64 -6.42
C LEU A 70 10.76 26.26 -5.78
N SER A 71 11.25 27.36 -6.34
CA SER A 71 12.39 28.12 -5.80
C SER A 71 11.99 29.14 -4.72
N ALA A 72 10.70 29.43 -4.57
CA ALA A 72 10.18 30.38 -3.60
C ALA A 72 10.25 29.86 -2.15
N GLN A 73 10.19 30.79 -1.20
CA GLN A 73 10.06 30.48 0.21
C GLN A 73 8.63 30.02 0.52
N HIS A 74 8.52 29.02 1.40
CA HIS A 74 7.27 28.50 1.90
C HIS A 74 7.10 28.92 3.37
N GLY A 75 6.07 29.75 3.63
CA GLY A 75 5.79 30.29 4.95
C GLY A 75 6.93 31.18 5.49
N THR A 76 7.03 31.28 6.81
CA THR A 76 7.99 32.14 7.52
C THR A 76 9.27 31.40 7.97
N SER A 77 9.34 30.08 7.76
CA SER A 77 10.41 29.21 8.29
C SER A 77 11.70 29.20 7.46
N GLY A 78 11.77 29.98 6.38
CA GLY A 78 12.91 29.99 5.45
C GLY A 78 13.03 28.74 4.56
N MET A 79 12.14 27.76 4.74
CA MET A 79 12.04 26.54 3.92
C MET A 79 11.62 26.88 2.49
N ARG A 80 12.11 26.14 1.49
CA ARG A 80 11.64 26.30 0.10
C ARG A 80 10.39 25.46 -0.17
N VAL A 81 9.57 25.88 -1.12
CA VAL A 81 8.40 25.08 -1.60
C VAL A 81 8.82 23.69 -2.04
N LEU A 82 9.95 23.55 -2.74
CA LEU A 82 10.47 22.23 -3.12
C LEU A 82 10.76 21.35 -1.90
N GLU A 83 11.36 21.89 -0.84
CA GLU A 83 11.64 21.11 0.37
C GLU A 83 10.34 20.72 1.08
N TRP A 84 9.37 21.63 1.11
CA TRP A 84 8.05 21.40 1.68
C TRP A 84 7.35 20.23 0.98
N LEU A 85 7.31 20.21 -0.36
CA LEU A 85 6.73 19.10 -1.12
C LEU A 85 7.44 17.77 -0.88
N LYS A 86 8.76 17.79 -0.69
CA LYS A 86 9.56 16.59 -0.41
C LYS A 86 9.28 15.97 0.96
N THR A 87 8.64 16.68 1.90
CA THR A 87 8.34 16.11 3.22
C THR A 87 7.19 15.09 3.12
N PRO A 88 7.40 13.84 3.57
CA PRO A 88 6.36 12.82 3.54
C PRO A 88 5.25 13.14 4.56
N PRO A 89 4.04 12.59 4.39
CA PRO A 89 3.00 12.67 5.41
C PRO A 89 3.48 12.07 6.74
N ALA A 90 3.23 12.80 7.84
CA ALA A 90 3.55 12.35 9.19
C ALA A 90 2.55 11.30 9.71
N ARG A 91 2.44 11.16 11.03
CA ARG A 91 1.45 10.27 11.68
C ARG A 91 0.03 10.58 11.23
N HIS A 92 -0.83 9.56 11.28
CA HIS A 92 -2.27 9.75 11.00
C HIS A 92 -2.90 10.72 12.02
N SER A 93 -3.25 11.91 11.56
CA SER A 93 -3.86 12.97 12.37
C SER A 93 -4.62 13.96 11.49
N PRO A 94 -5.60 14.72 12.03
CA PRO A 94 -6.30 15.74 11.27
C PRO A 94 -5.37 16.80 10.66
N SER A 95 -4.34 17.24 11.38
CA SER A 95 -3.38 18.22 10.85
C SER A 95 -2.57 17.66 9.68
N THR A 96 -2.16 16.39 9.74
CA THR A 96 -1.48 15.72 8.62
C THR A 96 -2.39 15.58 7.40
N LEU A 97 -3.68 15.34 7.59
CA LEU A 97 -4.66 15.31 6.51
C LEU A 97 -4.79 16.68 5.85
N THR A 98 -4.93 17.75 6.65
CA THR A 98 -4.97 19.13 6.14
C THR A 98 -3.69 19.47 5.37
N GLU A 99 -2.52 19.12 5.91
CA GLU A 99 -1.22 19.34 5.27
C GLU A 99 -1.10 18.60 3.93
N THR A 100 -1.49 17.33 3.89
CA THR A 100 -1.47 16.52 2.66
C THR A 100 -2.42 17.12 1.62
N HIS A 101 -3.61 17.54 2.05
CA HIS A 101 -4.57 18.22 1.17
C HIS A 101 -4.04 19.55 0.61
N MET A 102 -3.38 20.39 1.42
CA MET A 102 -2.79 21.65 0.94
C MET A 102 -1.74 21.40 -0.16
N LYS A 103 -0.93 20.35 -0.02
CA LYS A 103 0.04 19.97 -1.07
C LYS A 103 -0.65 19.49 -2.35
N VAL A 104 -1.69 18.67 -2.24
CA VAL A 104 -2.48 18.23 -3.40
C VAL A 104 -3.10 19.44 -4.10
N ARG A 105 -3.75 20.34 -3.37
CA ARG A 105 -4.32 21.58 -3.91
C ARG A 105 -3.28 22.41 -4.64
N PHE A 106 -2.14 22.67 -4.00
CA PHE A 106 -1.03 23.42 -4.59
C PHE A 106 -0.55 22.81 -5.93
N LEU A 107 -0.39 21.49 -5.98
CA LEU A 107 0.01 20.79 -7.21
C LEU A 107 -1.08 20.83 -8.29
N LYS A 108 -2.35 20.83 -7.88
CA LYS A 108 -3.48 21.02 -8.80
C LYS A 108 -3.51 22.44 -9.38
N GLU A 109 -3.27 23.46 -8.56
CA GLU A 109 -3.18 24.87 -8.99
C GLU A 109 -2.04 25.09 -10.00
N LEU A 110 -0.91 24.39 -9.85
CA LEU A 110 0.17 24.35 -10.85
C LEU A 110 -0.22 23.67 -12.18
N GLY A 111 -1.36 22.98 -12.22
CA GLY A 111 -1.84 22.22 -13.37
C GLY A 111 -1.27 20.80 -13.47
N ALA A 112 -0.59 20.28 -12.45
CA ALA A 112 0.05 18.95 -12.53
C ALA A 112 -0.92 17.79 -12.78
N HIS A 113 -2.21 17.98 -12.46
CA HIS A 113 -3.28 17.03 -12.68
C HIS A 113 -3.78 16.95 -14.14
N THR A 114 -3.45 17.94 -14.98
CA THR A 114 -3.86 17.98 -16.40
C THR A 114 -2.77 17.49 -17.35
N TRP A 115 -1.56 17.21 -16.84
CA TRP A 115 -0.45 16.74 -17.67
C TRP A 115 -0.60 15.27 -18.03
N ILE A 116 -0.95 15.01 -19.29
CA ILE A 116 -1.05 13.66 -19.87
C ILE A 116 0.36 13.16 -20.20
N LEU A 117 0.92 12.36 -19.30
CA LEU A 117 2.27 11.80 -19.39
C LEU A 117 2.28 10.26 -19.38
N ASP A 118 1.12 9.64 -19.60
CA ASP A 118 0.91 8.19 -19.43
C ASP A 118 1.63 7.35 -20.49
N ALA A 119 2.10 7.98 -21.59
CA ALA A 119 2.99 7.36 -22.57
C ALA A 119 4.37 6.98 -21.98
N VAL A 120 4.75 7.56 -20.82
CA VAL A 120 5.97 7.21 -20.10
C VAL A 120 5.61 6.29 -18.94
N PRO A 121 6.20 5.08 -18.84
CA PRO A 121 5.93 4.16 -17.74
C PRO A 121 6.12 4.82 -16.37
N ILE A 122 5.19 4.57 -15.45
CA ILE A 122 5.18 5.24 -14.13
C ILE A 122 6.47 5.02 -13.33
N GLU A 123 7.09 3.85 -13.44
CA GLU A 123 8.36 3.56 -12.76
C GLU A 123 9.50 4.44 -13.28
N LYS A 124 9.49 4.76 -14.57
CA LYS A 124 10.45 5.70 -15.15
C LYS A 124 10.21 7.13 -14.67
N GLN A 125 8.95 7.55 -14.56
CA GLN A 125 8.61 8.85 -13.97
C GLN A 125 9.10 8.93 -12.52
N ARG A 126 8.85 7.88 -11.72
CA ARG A 126 9.33 7.75 -10.33
C ARG A 126 10.86 7.82 -10.25
N ALA A 127 11.57 7.15 -11.15
CA ALA A 127 13.03 7.17 -11.19
C ALA A 127 13.59 8.59 -11.41
N TYR A 128 12.96 9.41 -12.25
CA TYR A 128 13.32 10.83 -12.41
C TYR A 128 12.92 11.67 -11.18
N ALA A 129 11.70 11.48 -10.66
CA ALA A 129 11.20 12.17 -9.47
C ALA A 129 12.13 11.97 -8.25
N GLN A 130 12.63 10.75 -8.06
CA GLN A 130 13.53 10.41 -6.95
C GLN A 130 14.88 11.12 -7.04
N ARG A 131 15.36 11.46 -8.24
CA ARG A 131 16.60 12.26 -8.37
C ARG A 131 16.43 13.65 -7.76
N ILE A 132 15.23 14.24 -7.85
CA ILE A 132 14.87 15.46 -7.13
C ILE A 132 14.74 15.19 -5.63
N GLN A 133 14.10 14.09 -5.24
CA GLN A 133 13.97 13.69 -3.83
C GLN A 133 15.33 13.54 -3.13
N ALA A 134 16.33 12.98 -3.81
CA ALA A 134 17.68 12.79 -3.27
C ALA A 134 18.56 14.06 -3.28
N ARG A 135 18.25 15.06 -4.13
CA ARG A 135 19.06 16.27 -4.28
C ARG A 135 18.59 17.42 -3.39
N ARG A 136 19.53 18.21 -2.85
CA ARG A 136 19.19 19.48 -2.20
C ARG A 136 18.68 20.50 -3.23
N PRO A 137 17.74 21.40 -2.90
CA PRO A 137 17.20 22.37 -3.85
C PRO A 137 18.25 23.25 -4.55
N ALA A 138 19.35 23.57 -3.85
CA ALA A 138 20.47 24.31 -4.46
C ALA A 138 21.09 23.53 -5.63
N LYS A 139 21.31 22.22 -5.47
CA LYS A 139 21.89 21.36 -6.52
C LYS A 139 20.94 21.06 -7.67
N VAL A 140 19.63 21.12 -7.45
CA VAL A 140 18.65 21.01 -8.54
C VAL A 140 18.75 22.18 -9.51
N ARG A 141 19.07 23.39 -9.01
CA ARG A 141 19.20 24.59 -9.85
C ARG A 141 20.45 24.58 -10.74
N GLU A 142 21.50 23.89 -10.30
CA GLU A 142 22.76 23.72 -11.05
C GLU A 142 22.64 22.73 -12.23
N LEU A 143 21.51 22.01 -12.35
CA LEU A 143 21.29 21.07 -13.45
C LEU A 143 21.12 21.79 -14.79
N LYS A 144 21.56 21.12 -15.86
CA LYS A 144 21.24 21.53 -17.23
C LYS A 144 19.73 21.68 -17.37
N GLU A 145 19.28 22.77 -17.99
CA GLU A 145 17.86 23.13 -18.13
C GLU A 145 17.01 21.95 -18.62
N SER A 146 17.44 21.24 -19.66
CA SER A 146 16.73 20.06 -20.19
C SER A 146 16.49 18.99 -19.14
N THR A 147 17.52 18.66 -18.36
CA THR A 147 17.46 17.62 -17.32
C THR A 147 16.64 18.11 -16.14
N ARG A 148 16.80 19.39 -15.76
CA ARG A 148 16.02 20.04 -14.71
C ARG A 148 14.53 19.99 -15.02
N THR A 149 14.13 20.33 -16.24
CA THR A 149 12.72 20.28 -16.68
C THR A 149 12.16 18.86 -16.61
N ILE A 150 12.87 17.86 -17.13
CA ILE A 150 12.41 16.46 -17.09
C ILE A 150 12.22 16.00 -15.64
N GLU A 151 13.24 16.18 -14.81
CA GLU A 151 13.23 15.72 -13.41
C GLU A 151 12.15 16.44 -12.58
N LEU A 152 11.99 17.76 -12.73
CA LEU A 152 11.00 18.54 -11.98
C LEU A 152 9.57 18.21 -12.37
N ILE A 153 9.26 18.05 -13.66
CA ILE A 153 7.89 17.77 -14.11
C ILE A 153 7.46 16.38 -13.66
N PHE A 154 8.33 15.37 -13.79
CA PHE A 154 8.03 14.05 -13.24
C PHE A 154 7.96 14.06 -11.71
N PHE A 155 8.81 14.83 -11.02
CA PHE A 155 8.70 15.01 -9.57
C PHE A 155 7.32 15.57 -9.17
N LEU A 156 6.86 16.65 -9.78
CA LEU A 156 5.57 17.26 -9.48
C LEU A 156 4.40 16.31 -9.77
N ARG A 157 4.44 15.62 -10.92
CA ARG A 157 3.41 14.65 -11.31
C ARG A 157 3.35 13.47 -10.34
N VAL A 158 4.48 12.83 -10.05
CA VAL A 158 4.55 11.67 -9.14
C VAL A 158 4.19 12.08 -7.72
N THR A 159 4.64 13.24 -7.25
CA THR A 159 4.30 13.75 -5.91
C THR A 159 2.80 13.98 -5.78
N LEU A 160 2.13 14.52 -6.81
CA LEU A 160 0.66 14.67 -6.81
C LEU A 160 -0.02 13.30 -6.68
N LEU A 161 0.41 12.34 -7.50
CA LEU A 161 -0.12 10.98 -7.53
C LEU A 161 -0.01 10.29 -6.15
N GLU A 162 1.15 10.36 -5.52
CA GLU A 162 1.43 9.73 -4.21
C GLU A 162 0.73 10.45 -3.05
N LEU A 163 0.62 11.78 -3.09
CA LEU A 163 -0.08 12.55 -2.07
C LEU A 163 -1.60 12.36 -2.16
N THR A 164 -2.16 12.23 -3.35
CA THR A 164 -3.58 11.90 -3.53
C THR A 164 -3.90 10.52 -2.98
N ASP A 165 -3.06 9.52 -3.24
CA ASP A 165 -3.19 8.18 -2.61
C ASP A 165 -3.14 8.28 -1.09
N SER A 166 -2.16 9.02 -0.56
CA SER A 166 -2.00 9.23 0.88
C SER A 166 -3.22 9.90 1.49
N LEU A 167 -3.77 10.93 0.84
CA LEU A 167 -4.95 11.65 1.31
C LEU A 167 -6.21 10.77 1.29
N LEU A 168 -6.42 9.99 0.22
CA LEU A 168 -7.54 9.06 0.11
C LEU A 168 -7.45 7.95 1.17
N TYR A 169 -6.24 7.41 1.42
CA TYR A 169 -6.01 6.45 2.50
C TYR A 169 -6.29 7.06 3.88
N GLN A 170 -5.74 8.25 4.17
CA GLN A 170 -5.96 8.97 5.43
C GLN A 170 -7.44 9.23 5.68
N THR A 171 -8.17 9.63 4.62
CA THR A 171 -9.61 9.91 4.68
C THR A 171 -10.41 8.63 4.89
N GLY A 172 -10.13 7.57 4.12
CA GLY A 172 -10.78 6.27 4.30
C GLY A 172 -10.56 5.68 5.70
N ARG A 173 -9.39 5.90 6.29
CA ARG A 173 -9.11 5.54 7.69
C ARG A 173 -9.90 6.40 8.67
N ARG A 174 -9.96 7.72 8.47
CA ARG A 174 -10.73 8.61 9.34
C ARG A 174 -12.23 8.28 9.33
N VAL A 175 -12.79 7.94 8.17
CA VAL A 175 -14.16 7.43 8.05
C VAL A 175 -14.35 6.14 8.84
N SER A 176 -13.37 5.22 8.79
CA SER A 176 -13.40 3.98 9.58
C SER A 176 -13.37 4.26 11.08
N ASP A 177 -12.55 5.21 11.52
CA ASP A 177 -12.50 5.63 12.93
C ASP A 177 -13.82 6.26 13.39
N LEU A 178 -14.47 7.08 12.55
CA LEU A 178 -15.79 7.66 12.86
C LEU A 178 -16.87 6.58 12.98
N VAL A 179 -16.89 5.61 12.07
CA VAL A 179 -17.82 4.46 12.13
C VAL A 179 -17.57 3.63 13.39
N ARG A 180 -16.30 3.36 13.74
CA ARG A 180 -15.95 2.64 14.97
C ARG A 180 -16.40 3.42 16.21
N GLN A 181 -16.12 4.72 16.28
CA GLN A 181 -16.54 5.56 17.40
C GLN A 181 -18.07 5.62 17.53
N ALA A 182 -18.80 5.66 16.41
CA ALA A 182 -20.25 5.56 16.42
C ALA A 182 -20.71 4.20 16.97
N TYR A 183 -20.10 3.09 16.52
CA TYR A 183 -20.36 1.75 17.04
C TYR A 183 -20.14 1.65 18.56
N ASP A 184 -19.00 2.11 19.05
CA ASP A 184 -18.66 2.07 20.48
C ASP A 184 -19.64 2.92 21.30
N ARG A 185 -19.95 4.14 20.84
CA ARG A 185 -20.94 5.03 21.47
C ARG A 185 -22.33 4.41 21.50
N THR A 186 -22.77 3.78 20.40
CA THR A 186 -24.05 3.09 20.34
C THR A 186 -24.10 1.91 21.31
N THR A 187 -23.02 1.13 21.39
CA THR A 187 -22.92 0.01 22.33
C THR A 187 -23.06 0.49 23.78
N VAL A 188 -22.34 1.56 24.14
CA VAL A 188 -22.44 2.16 25.48
C VAL A 188 -23.85 2.74 25.74
N ARG A 189 -24.43 3.44 24.76
CA ARG A 189 -25.79 4.01 24.86
C ARG A 189 -26.83 2.90 25.06
N GLN A 190 -26.80 1.85 24.27
CA GLN A 190 -27.74 0.73 24.39
C GLN A 190 -27.57 -0.03 25.71
N ALA A 191 -26.34 -0.22 26.19
CA ALA A 191 -26.10 -0.81 27.50
C ALA A 191 -26.70 0.06 28.62
N ARG A 192 -26.56 1.38 28.55
CA ARG A 192 -27.19 2.32 29.51
C ARG A 192 -28.71 2.26 29.44
N SER A 193 -29.29 2.33 28.24
CA SER A 193 -30.74 2.25 28.05
C SER A 193 -31.31 0.91 28.50
N ALA A 194 -30.57 -0.20 28.35
CA ALA A 194 -31.00 -1.50 28.88
C ALA A 194 -31.03 -1.53 30.42
N VAL A 195 -30.08 -0.83 31.08
CA VAL A 195 -30.08 -0.67 32.54
C VAL A 195 -31.25 0.22 32.99
N GLU A 196 -31.48 1.36 32.33
CA GLU A 196 -32.61 2.26 32.60
C GLU A 196 -33.95 1.54 32.41
N TYR A 197 -34.11 0.81 31.31
CA TYR A 197 -35.29 -0.01 31.03
C TYR A 197 -35.52 -1.06 32.12
N ARG A 198 -34.45 -1.73 32.57
CA ARG A 198 -34.53 -2.68 33.69
C ARG A 198 -34.93 -1.98 34.99
N GLN A 199 -34.43 -0.79 35.27
CA GLN A 199 -34.81 -0.01 36.47
C GLN A 199 -36.28 0.39 36.43
N GLN A 200 -36.78 0.84 35.27
CA GLN A 200 -38.19 1.16 35.07
C GLN A 200 -39.08 -0.09 35.23
N LEU A 201 -38.69 -1.25 34.69
CA LEU A 201 -39.42 -2.51 34.92
C LEU A 201 -39.45 -2.93 36.40
N VAL A 202 -38.36 -2.72 37.14
CA VAL A 202 -38.32 -2.96 38.59
C VAL A 202 -39.23 -1.98 39.33
N ALA A 203 -39.28 -0.70 38.92
CA ALA A 203 -40.17 0.30 39.50
C ALA A 203 -41.66 -0.06 39.24
N ILE A 204 -42.01 -0.46 38.02
CA ILE A 204 -43.36 -0.96 37.68
C ILE A 204 -43.69 -2.18 38.55
N LYS A 205 -42.77 -3.15 38.66
CA LYS A 205 -42.98 -4.34 39.50
C LYS A 205 -43.21 -3.97 40.98
N ALA A 206 -42.47 -3.00 41.51
CA ALA A 206 -42.64 -2.52 42.88
C ALA A 206 -44.00 -1.83 43.08
N LEU A 207 -44.44 -1.00 42.13
CA LEU A 207 -45.74 -0.32 42.16
C LEU A 207 -46.90 -1.32 42.10
N VAL A 208 -46.78 -2.37 41.27
CA VAL A 208 -47.78 -3.46 41.20
C VAL A 208 -47.89 -4.21 42.53
N GLN A 209 -46.76 -4.50 43.19
CA GLN A 209 -46.70 -5.24 44.45
C GLN A 209 -47.06 -4.40 45.70
N TYR A 210 -47.19 -3.08 45.58
CA TYR A 210 -47.43 -2.19 46.71
C TYR A 210 -48.92 -2.12 47.11
N ASN A 211 -49.35 -3.05 47.98
CA ASN A 211 -50.76 -3.23 48.36
C ASN A 211 -51.31 -2.19 49.37
N LYS A 212 -50.56 -1.14 49.72
CA LYS A 212 -51.01 -0.09 50.65
C LYS A 212 -51.70 1.10 49.98
N ARG A 213 -51.73 1.16 48.64
CA ARG A 213 -52.42 2.19 47.85
C ARG A 213 -53.64 1.62 47.14
N THR A 214 -54.57 2.50 46.78
CA THR A 214 -55.73 2.12 45.98
C THR A 214 -55.29 1.66 44.58
N VAL A 215 -56.15 0.92 43.87
CA VAL A 215 -55.86 0.45 42.50
C VAL A 215 -55.65 1.63 41.55
N GLN A 216 -56.44 2.70 41.70
CA GLN A 216 -56.38 3.88 40.83
C GLN A 216 -55.04 4.63 40.96
N GLU A 217 -54.59 4.88 42.19
CA GLU A 217 -53.29 5.56 42.43
C GLU A 217 -52.10 4.76 41.86
N ARG A 218 -52.17 3.43 41.90
CA ARG A 218 -51.13 2.57 41.30
C ARG A 218 -51.12 2.65 39.77
N LEU A 219 -52.29 2.71 39.13
CA LEU A 219 -52.40 2.85 37.69
C LEU A 219 -51.88 4.21 37.22
N ASP A 220 -52.18 5.30 37.95
CA ASP A 220 -51.67 6.63 37.63
C ASP A 220 -50.13 6.69 37.76
N ASP A 221 -49.56 6.09 38.80
CA ASP A 221 -48.11 6.06 38.99
C ASP A 221 -47.39 5.17 37.98
N ILE A 222 -47.99 4.04 37.57
CA ILE A 222 -47.47 3.22 36.46
C ILE A 222 -47.57 4.00 35.13
N GLY A 223 -48.68 4.73 34.92
CA GLY A 223 -48.88 5.60 33.77
C GLY A 223 -47.74 6.61 33.61
N LYS A 224 -47.34 7.29 34.70
CA LYS A 224 -46.19 8.22 34.70
C LYS A 224 -44.86 7.55 34.32
N VAL A 225 -44.63 6.30 34.75
CA VAL A 225 -43.41 5.55 34.36
C VAL A 225 -43.46 5.13 32.89
N LEU A 226 -44.66 4.90 32.36
CA LEU A 226 -44.90 4.53 30.96
C LEU A 226 -44.93 5.73 30.01
N GLU A 227 -45.16 6.96 30.48
CA GLU A 227 -45.05 8.18 29.64
C GLU A 227 -43.65 8.33 29.01
N ASP A 228 -42.62 7.85 29.70
CA ASP A 228 -41.23 7.84 29.20
C ASP A 228 -40.93 6.64 28.26
N PHE A 229 -41.85 5.68 28.10
CA PHE A 229 -41.69 4.58 27.15
C PHE A 229 -42.03 5.05 25.74
N VAL A 230 -41.02 5.09 24.87
CA VAL A 230 -41.24 5.35 23.44
C VAL A 230 -41.86 4.11 22.80
N ASP A 231 -43.07 4.23 22.23
CA ASP A 231 -43.79 3.17 21.49
C ASP A 231 -43.09 2.66 20.22
N LYS A 232 -41.93 3.20 19.86
CA LYS A 232 -41.18 2.75 18.67
C LYS A 232 -40.50 1.41 18.93
N PRO A 233 -40.65 0.42 18.03
CA PRO A 233 -39.89 -0.82 18.12
C PRO A 233 -38.39 -0.51 18.16
N PRO A 234 -37.59 -1.25 18.94
CA PRO A 234 -36.18 -0.97 19.11
C PRO A 234 -35.48 -1.02 17.75
N ALA A 235 -34.90 0.11 17.35
CA ALA A 235 -34.12 0.19 16.13
C ALA A 235 -32.95 -0.82 16.21
N SER A 236 -32.69 -1.53 15.10
CA SER A 236 -31.53 -2.44 15.03
C SER A 236 -30.24 -1.72 15.45
N HIS A 237 -29.29 -2.46 16.03
CA HIS A 237 -27.99 -1.89 16.44
C HIS A 237 -27.35 -1.09 15.29
N ALA A 238 -27.35 -1.65 14.08
CA ALA A 238 -26.81 -0.99 12.89
C ALA A 238 -27.54 0.32 12.54
N ALA A 239 -28.86 0.42 12.74
CA ALA A 239 -29.61 1.66 12.53
C ALA A 239 -29.24 2.73 13.57
N SER A 240 -29.08 2.34 14.84
CA SER A 240 -28.64 3.26 15.90
C SER A 240 -27.18 3.74 15.70
N VAL A 241 -26.31 2.89 15.14
CA VAL A 241 -24.96 3.31 14.71
C VAL A 241 -25.03 4.37 13.62
N ARG A 242 -25.93 4.23 12.64
CA ARG A 242 -26.11 5.23 11.58
C ARG A 242 -26.65 6.55 12.13
N GLU A 243 -27.63 6.51 13.02
CA GLU A 243 -28.12 7.71 13.72
C GLU A 243 -26.99 8.41 14.51
N THR A 244 -26.20 7.63 15.25
CA THR A 244 -25.05 8.14 16.02
C THR A 244 -24.00 8.77 15.12
N LEU A 245 -23.76 8.18 13.93
CA LEU A 245 -22.87 8.73 12.92
C LEU A 245 -23.42 10.03 12.30
N THR A 246 -24.71 10.07 11.97
CA THR A 246 -25.43 11.27 11.49
C THR A 246 -25.31 12.43 12.49
N ASN A 247 -25.33 12.14 13.79
CA ASN A 247 -25.20 13.16 14.82
C ASN A 247 -23.78 13.75 14.90
N ASP A 248 -22.73 13.02 14.48
CA ASP A 248 -21.33 13.51 14.41
C ASP A 248 -21.04 14.29 13.10
N HIS A 249 -22.03 15.05 12.62
CA HIS A 249 -22.02 15.75 11.33
C HIS A 249 -20.86 16.74 11.14
N HIS A 250 -20.41 17.43 12.20
CA HIS A 250 -19.28 18.37 12.09
C HIS A 250 -18.01 17.68 11.61
N ARG A 251 -17.71 16.48 12.12
CA ARG A 251 -16.51 15.73 11.70
C ARG A 251 -16.64 15.17 10.30
N ILE A 252 -17.87 14.86 9.86
CA ILE A 252 -18.15 14.41 8.50
C ILE A 252 -18.00 15.57 7.50
N ARG A 253 -18.61 16.72 7.78
CA ARG A 253 -18.48 17.94 6.93
C ARG A 253 -17.03 18.37 6.76
N ASN A 254 -16.24 18.35 7.83
CA ASN A 254 -14.82 18.69 7.79
C ASN A 254 -14.00 17.75 6.88
N LEU A 255 -14.48 16.54 6.61
CA LEU A 255 -13.85 15.62 5.66
C LEU A 255 -14.36 15.80 4.23
N LEU A 256 -15.64 16.16 4.07
CA LEU A 256 -16.23 16.35 2.74
C LEU A 256 -15.61 17.53 2.00
N GLY A 257 -15.33 18.66 2.68
CA GLY A 257 -14.74 19.84 2.04
C GLY A 257 -13.48 19.54 1.22
N PRO A 258 -12.39 19.02 1.83
CA PRO A 258 -11.17 18.65 1.12
C PRO A 258 -11.36 17.66 -0.04
N LEU A 259 -12.33 16.75 0.09
CA LEU A 259 -12.60 15.74 -0.93
C LEU A 259 -13.16 16.34 -2.23
N ARG A 260 -13.83 17.50 -2.16
CA ARG A 260 -14.45 18.15 -3.33
C ARG A 260 -13.42 18.54 -4.38
N GLU A 261 -12.20 18.85 -3.92
CA GLU A 261 -11.10 19.26 -4.78
C GLU A 261 -10.40 18.09 -5.47
N LEU A 262 -10.73 16.84 -5.16
CA LEU A 262 -10.05 15.69 -5.77
C LEU A 262 -10.61 15.31 -7.14
N GLY A 263 -11.79 15.83 -7.53
CA GLY A 263 -12.38 15.52 -8.85
C GLY A 263 -12.64 14.03 -9.01
N PHE A 264 -13.48 13.47 -8.12
CA PHE A 264 -13.88 12.08 -8.21
C PHE A 264 -14.61 11.78 -9.51
N VAL A 265 -14.29 10.63 -10.09
CA VAL A 265 -14.94 10.06 -11.26
C VAL A 265 -15.46 8.69 -10.88
N GLY A 266 -16.50 8.20 -11.54
CA GLY A 266 -17.02 6.87 -11.29
C GLY A 266 -17.75 6.31 -12.48
N ARG A 267 -18.18 5.06 -12.34
CA ARG A 267 -19.05 4.41 -13.32
C ARG A 267 -20.37 5.16 -13.43
N GLU A 268 -21.01 5.03 -14.58
CA GLU A 268 -22.32 5.62 -14.82
C GLU A 268 -23.32 5.23 -13.72
N ALA A 269 -24.07 6.21 -13.24
CA ALA A 269 -25.07 6.08 -12.18
C ALA A 269 -24.56 5.68 -10.77
N GLU A 270 -23.27 5.89 -10.45
CA GLU A 270 -22.74 5.59 -9.12
C GLU A 270 -23.44 6.42 -8.00
N PRO A 271 -24.17 5.79 -7.06
CA PRO A 271 -24.99 6.51 -6.08
C PRO A 271 -24.20 7.46 -5.19
N SER A 272 -23.03 7.04 -4.71
CA SER A 272 -22.22 7.86 -3.80
C SER A 272 -21.67 9.12 -4.45
N LEU A 273 -21.46 9.12 -5.77
CA LEU A 273 -21.02 10.32 -6.48
C LEU A 273 -22.16 11.31 -6.66
N ARG A 274 -23.33 10.84 -7.08
CA ARG A 274 -24.53 11.70 -7.16
C ARG A 274 -24.87 12.34 -5.81
N GLN A 275 -24.79 11.58 -4.72
CA GLN A 275 -24.93 12.12 -3.37
C GLN A 275 -23.89 13.20 -3.08
N PHE A 276 -22.62 12.96 -3.41
CA PHE A 276 -21.52 13.88 -3.17
C PHE A 276 -21.61 15.17 -3.99
N GLU A 277 -22.05 15.08 -5.25
CA GLU A 277 -22.31 16.23 -6.13
C GLU A 277 -23.45 17.09 -5.57
N LEU A 278 -24.56 16.48 -5.16
CA LEU A 278 -25.66 17.22 -4.54
C LEU A 278 -25.23 17.91 -3.24
N ILE A 279 -24.51 17.20 -2.35
CA ILE A 279 -23.98 17.81 -1.13
C ILE A 279 -23.07 18.99 -1.45
N SER A 280 -22.22 18.86 -2.47
CA SER A 280 -21.32 19.93 -2.90
C SER A 280 -22.12 21.16 -3.35
N ALA A 281 -23.15 20.98 -4.17
CA ALA A 281 -24.02 22.06 -4.61
C ALA A 281 -24.77 22.75 -3.45
N LEU A 282 -25.28 21.95 -2.50
CA LEU A 282 -25.96 22.47 -1.30
C LEU A 282 -25.01 23.26 -0.40
N HIS A 283 -23.77 22.81 -0.24
CA HIS A 283 -22.75 23.53 0.52
C HIS A 283 -22.37 24.85 -0.16
N ASP A 284 -22.29 24.88 -1.50
CA ASP A 284 -22.00 26.10 -2.26
C ASP A 284 -23.13 27.12 -2.18
N SER A 285 -24.38 26.68 -2.11
CA SER A 285 -25.54 27.55 -1.91
C SER A 285 -25.77 27.95 -0.44
N GLY A 286 -24.94 27.47 0.49
CA GLY A 286 -25.10 27.71 1.93
C GLY A 286 -26.33 27.03 2.54
N ALA A 287 -26.90 26.01 1.90
CA ALA A 287 -28.07 25.31 2.40
C ALA A 287 -27.75 24.53 3.69
N SER A 288 -28.65 24.61 4.66
CA SER A 288 -28.53 23.93 5.96
C SER A 288 -29.43 22.70 6.11
N GLU A 289 -30.32 22.48 5.14
CA GLU A 289 -31.31 21.42 5.08
C GLU A 289 -31.39 20.78 3.69
N LEU A 290 -31.90 19.55 3.61
CA LEU A 290 -32.09 18.85 2.35
C LEU A 290 -33.44 19.27 1.72
N PRO A 291 -33.48 19.76 0.47
CA PRO A 291 -34.75 20.12 -0.18
C PRO A 291 -35.72 18.93 -0.23
N PRO A 292 -37.04 19.14 -0.02
CA PRO A 292 -38.03 18.05 0.08
C PRO A 292 -38.13 17.18 -1.20
N ASP A 293 -37.91 17.76 -2.38
CA ASP A 293 -37.99 17.06 -3.67
C ASP A 293 -36.63 16.58 -4.21
N SER A 294 -35.64 16.40 -3.32
CA SER A 294 -34.32 15.92 -3.73
C SER A 294 -34.40 14.44 -4.15
N ASP A 295 -34.36 14.16 -5.46
CA ASP A 295 -34.18 12.79 -5.96
C ASP A 295 -32.74 12.34 -5.77
N VAL A 296 -32.51 11.51 -4.75
CA VAL A 296 -31.16 11.05 -4.39
C VAL A 296 -31.14 9.54 -4.29
N PRO A 297 -30.21 8.86 -4.99
CA PRO A 297 -30.09 7.42 -4.89
C PRO A 297 -29.56 7.05 -3.51
N VAL A 298 -30.41 6.49 -2.65
CA VAL A 298 -30.06 6.09 -1.28
C VAL A 298 -30.25 4.59 -1.09
N SER A 299 -29.31 3.95 -0.39
CA SER A 299 -29.46 2.55 -0.01
C SER A 299 -30.58 2.39 1.02
N ALA A 300 -31.25 1.24 1.05
CA ALA A 300 -32.30 0.92 2.02
C ALA A 300 -31.88 1.22 3.48
N ALA A 301 -30.61 0.98 3.84
CA ALA A 301 -30.09 1.23 5.17
C ALA A 301 -30.17 2.69 5.64
N TRP A 302 -30.14 3.66 4.72
CA TRP A 302 -30.16 5.10 5.01
C TRP A 302 -31.51 5.76 4.70
N SER A 303 -32.43 5.03 4.04
CA SER A 303 -33.70 5.57 3.54
C SER A 303 -34.52 6.24 4.64
N ASP A 304 -34.66 5.60 5.80
CA ASP A 304 -35.48 6.11 6.91
C ASP A 304 -34.97 7.45 7.45
N LEU A 305 -33.64 7.63 7.51
CA LEU A 305 -33.03 8.87 8.01
C LEU A 305 -33.09 10.01 6.99
N ILE A 306 -33.03 9.69 5.69
CA ILE A 306 -32.99 10.70 4.61
C ILE A 306 -34.40 11.12 4.17
N LYS A 307 -35.37 10.21 4.22
CA LYS A 307 -36.79 10.49 3.94
C LYS A 307 -37.57 10.94 5.18
N GLY A 308 -36.91 11.07 6.32
CA GLY A 308 -37.51 11.58 7.54
C GLY A 308 -38.00 13.03 7.40
N GLY A 309 -38.92 13.42 8.29
CA GLY A 309 -39.50 14.77 8.29
C GLY A 309 -38.53 15.87 8.70
N ASP A 310 -37.49 15.57 9.49
CA ASP A 310 -36.41 16.51 9.82
C ASP A 310 -35.43 16.64 8.65
N ARG A 311 -35.56 17.72 7.88
CA ARG A 311 -34.73 17.98 6.69
C ARG A 311 -33.28 18.34 7.01
N VAL A 312 -32.99 18.83 8.22
CA VAL A 312 -31.63 19.08 8.69
C VAL A 312 -30.95 17.74 9.00
N GLN A 313 -31.65 16.85 9.69
CA GLN A 313 -31.17 15.49 9.95
C GLN A 313 -31.00 14.70 8.64
N ALA A 314 -31.92 14.87 7.69
CA ALA A 314 -31.83 14.25 6.37
C ALA A 314 -30.55 14.65 5.61
N LEU A 315 -30.18 15.94 5.63
CA LEU A 315 -28.91 16.40 5.03
C LEU A 315 -27.70 15.76 5.72
N ARG A 316 -27.68 15.72 7.06
CA ARG A 316 -26.59 15.10 7.83
C ARG A 316 -26.48 13.59 7.56
N ALA A 317 -27.61 12.91 7.40
CA ALA A 317 -27.66 11.49 7.06
C ALA A 317 -27.17 11.25 5.63
N LEU A 318 -27.51 12.15 4.71
CA LEU A 318 -27.00 12.13 3.34
C LEU A 318 -25.47 12.32 3.31
N GLU A 319 -24.93 13.26 4.09
CA GLU A 319 -23.47 13.46 4.25
C GLU A 319 -22.76 12.19 4.76
N ALA A 320 -23.34 11.53 5.78
CA ALA A 320 -22.82 10.28 6.33
C ALA A 320 -22.91 9.11 5.32
N SER A 321 -24.02 9.02 4.57
CA SER A 321 -24.21 8.06 3.49
C SER A 321 -23.16 8.26 2.40
N ALA A 322 -22.95 9.51 1.95
CA ALA A 322 -22.04 9.82 0.85
C ALA A 322 -20.59 9.46 1.20
N ILE A 323 -20.10 9.85 2.38
CA ILE A 323 -18.70 9.59 2.76
C ILE A 323 -18.42 8.09 2.97
N THR A 324 -19.38 7.36 3.52
CA THR A 324 -19.25 5.90 3.69
C THR A 324 -19.39 5.17 2.35
N GLY A 325 -20.24 5.68 1.45
CA GLY A 325 -20.40 5.24 0.08
C GLY A 325 -19.12 5.44 -0.73
N LEU A 326 -18.55 6.65 -0.74
CA LEU A 326 -17.31 6.99 -1.44
C LEU A 326 -16.15 6.08 -1.01
N ARG A 327 -15.98 5.85 0.31
CA ARG A 327 -14.96 4.92 0.81
C ARG A 327 -15.14 3.51 0.25
N LYS A 328 -16.37 3.00 0.20
CA LYS A 328 -16.67 1.68 -0.39
C LYS A 328 -16.45 1.69 -1.90
N GLY A 329 -16.85 2.77 -2.57
CA GLY A 329 -16.71 3.00 -4.00
C GLY A 329 -15.25 2.95 -4.46
N LEU A 330 -14.38 3.68 -3.76
CA LEU A 330 -12.94 3.66 -3.97
C LEU A 330 -12.34 2.25 -3.78
N ARG A 331 -12.73 1.55 -2.71
CA ARG A 331 -12.24 0.19 -2.45
C ARG A 331 -12.68 -0.82 -3.50
N ARG A 332 -13.90 -0.69 -4.04
CA ARG A 332 -14.42 -1.58 -5.10
C ARG A 332 -14.07 -1.11 -6.52
N GLY A 333 -13.47 0.07 -6.68
CA GLY A 333 -13.12 0.65 -7.97
C GLY A 333 -14.31 1.12 -8.82
N SER A 334 -15.48 1.39 -8.20
CA SER A 334 -16.60 2.06 -8.90
C SER A 334 -16.45 3.58 -8.91
N VAL A 335 -15.61 4.10 -8.00
CA VAL A 335 -15.20 5.49 -7.89
C VAL A 335 -13.68 5.52 -7.90
N TRP A 336 -13.10 6.50 -8.58
CA TRP A 336 -11.66 6.70 -8.69
C TRP A 336 -11.31 8.19 -8.79
N VAL A 337 -10.01 8.48 -8.76
CA VAL A 337 -9.46 9.81 -8.99
C VAL A 337 -8.38 9.67 -10.06
N ASN A 338 -8.47 10.46 -11.15
CA ASN A 338 -7.57 10.34 -12.30
C ASN A 338 -6.08 10.61 -11.96
N HIS A 339 -5.83 11.33 -10.88
CA HIS A 339 -4.48 11.59 -10.38
C HIS A 339 -4.19 10.80 -9.09
N SER A 340 -4.61 9.54 -9.06
CA SER A 340 -4.27 8.54 -8.03
C SER A 340 -3.56 7.35 -8.66
N LEU A 341 -2.68 6.67 -7.91
CA LEU A 341 -2.05 5.41 -8.35
C LEU A 341 -2.84 4.19 -7.89
N SER A 342 -3.32 4.22 -6.65
CA SER A 342 -4.01 3.09 -6.02
C SER A 342 -5.52 3.10 -6.26
N PHE A 343 -6.10 4.29 -6.42
CA PHE A 343 -7.53 4.51 -6.62
C PHE A 343 -7.80 5.10 -8.01
N ARG A 344 -7.17 4.53 -9.04
CA ARG A 344 -7.39 4.87 -10.45
C ARG A 344 -8.49 4.01 -11.07
N GLU A 345 -8.89 4.36 -12.28
CA GLU A 345 -9.81 3.53 -13.07
C GLU A 345 -9.21 2.14 -13.28
N ARG A 346 -9.95 1.10 -12.87
CA ARG A 346 -9.44 -0.28 -12.90
C ARG A 346 -9.21 -0.80 -14.32
N ASP A 347 -10.01 -0.34 -15.27
CA ASP A 347 -9.95 -0.81 -16.65
C ASP A 347 -8.64 -0.34 -17.33
N GLN A 348 -8.03 0.76 -16.84
CA GLN A 348 -6.70 1.21 -17.27
C GLN A 348 -5.56 0.28 -16.80
N LEU A 349 -5.82 -0.64 -15.87
CA LEU A 349 -4.86 -1.66 -15.45
C LEU A 349 -4.92 -2.92 -16.32
N LEU A 350 -5.92 -3.01 -17.22
CA LEU A 350 -6.11 -4.13 -18.12
C LEU A 350 -5.48 -3.84 -19.49
N ILE A 351 -5.27 -4.89 -20.27
CA ILE A 351 -4.87 -4.77 -21.67
C ILE A 351 -6.00 -4.01 -22.41
N PRO A 352 -5.71 -2.92 -23.15
CA PRO A 352 -6.73 -2.19 -23.89
C PRO A 352 -7.50 -3.12 -24.83
N SER A 353 -8.82 -2.97 -24.92
CA SER A 353 -9.68 -3.91 -25.68
C SER A 353 -9.21 -4.11 -27.12
N ALA A 354 -8.77 -3.04 -27.80
CA ALA A 354 -8.24 -3.12 -29.16
C ALA A 354 -6.97 -3.98 -29.25
N GLN A 355 -6.08 -3.89 -28.26
CA GLN A 355 -4.88 -4.72 -28.19
C GLN A 355 -5.23 -6.16 -27.79
N TRP A 356 -6.15 -6.34 -26.84
CA TRP A 356 -6.59 -7.66 -26.41
C TRP A 356 -7.16 -8.48 -27.56
N GLU A 357 -8.01 -7.89 -28.41
CA GLU A 357 -8.57 -8.63 -29.56
C GLU A 357 -7.49 -9.09 -30.56
N GLY A 358 -6.40 -8.33 -30.73
CA GLY A 358 -5.29 -8.73 -31.60
C GLY A 358 -4.36 -9.78 -30.98
N ASP A 359 -4.11 -9.70 -29.68
CA ASP A 359 -3.09 -10.50 -28.99
C ASP A 359 -3.65 -11.68 -28.15
N ARG A 360 -4.98 -11.81 -27.99
CA ARG A 360 -5.62 -12.79 -27.10
C ARG A 360 -5.15 -14.24 -27.30
N ASP A 361 -5.00 -14.68 -28.54
CA ASP A 361 -4.63 -16.07 -28.84
C ASP A 361 -3.14 -16.33 -28.57
N ARG A 362 -2.29 -15.30 -28.75
CA ARG A 362 -0.89 -15.33 -28.31
C ARG A 362 -0.81 -15.45 -26.79
N TYR A 363 -1.56 -14.64 -26.04
CA TYR A 363 -1.56 -14.70 -24.57
C TYR A 363 -2.10 -16.04 -24.04
N ARG A 364 -3.17 -16.57 -24.65
CA ARG A 364 -3.70 -17.90 -24.31
C ARG A 364 -2.66 -18.99 -24.52
N SER A 365 -1.96 -18.96 -25.66
CA SER A 365 -0.90 -19.92 -25.96
C SER A 365 0.26 -19.83 -24.97
N LEU A 366 0.70 -18.60 -24.63
CA LEU A 366 1.76 -18.34 -23.66
C LEU A 366 1.41 -18.89 -22.26
N LEU A 367 0.14 -18.76 -21.86
CA LEU A 367 -0.35 -19.22 -20.55
C LEU A 367 -0.81 -20.70 -20.56
N GLY A 368 -0.72 -21.40 -21.68
CA GLY A 368 -1.23 -22.77 -21.82
C GLY A 368 -2.75 -22.88 -21.56
N LEU A 369 -3.50 -21.81 -21.84
CA LEU A 369 -4.95 -21.76 -21.63
C LEU A 369 -5.71 -22.18 -22.89
N PRO A 370 -6.81 -22.95 -22.76
CA PRO A 370 -7.65 -23.30 -23.90
C PRO A 370 -8.40 -22.09 -24.48
N GLY A 371 -8.85 -22.20 -25.73
CA GLY A 371 -9.55 -21.13 -26.44
C GLY A 371 -10.92 -20.76 -25.84
N THR A 372 -11.52 -21.65 -25.05
CA THR A 372 -12.80 -21.45 -24.36
C THR A 372 -12.70 -21.91 -22.90
N ALA A 373 -13.63 -21.49 -22.05
CA ALA A 373 -13.63 -21.84 -20.64
C ALA A 373 -13.95 -23.33 -20.37
N ALA A 374 -14.73 -23.98 -21.25
CA ALA A 374 -15.24 -25.32 -21.00
C ALA A 374 -14.14 -26.39 -20.81
N PRO A 375 -13.11 -26.52 -21.68
CA PRO A 375 -12.04 -27.49 -21.47
C PRO A 375 -11.20 -27.22 -20.21
N PHE A 376 -11.05 -25.94 -19.83
CA PHE A 376 -10.36 -25.56 -18.61
C PHE A 376 -11.14 -26.02 -17.36
N LEU A 377 -12.45 -25.76 -17.34
CA LEU A 377 -13.34 -26.15 -16.26
C LEU A 377 -13.49 -27.67 -16.16
N GLU A 378 -13.58 -28.37 -17.28
CA GLU A 378 -13.64 -29.84 -17.32
C GLU A 378 -12.41 -30.45 -16.64
N ARG A 379 -11.20 -30.01 -17.02
CA ARG A 379 -9.95 -30.45 -16.38
C ARG A 379 -9.92 -30.20 -14.88
N LEU A 380 -10.36 -29.02 -14.42
CA LEU A 380 -10.43 -28.69 -12.99
C LEU A 380 -11.48 -29.55 -12.27
N THR A 381 -12.61 -29.80 -12.91
CA THR A 381 -13.71 -30.60 -12.36
C THR A 381 -13.29 -32.06 -12.22
N GLU A 382 -12.60 -32.63 -13.21
CA GLU A 382 -12.05 -33.98 -13.13
C GLU A 382 -10.98 -34.10 -12.03
N HIS A 383 -10.07 -33.12 -11.91
CA HIS A 383 -9.13 -33.09 -10.78
C HIS A 383 -9.85 -33.03 -9.43
N LEU A 384 -10.92 -32.24 -9.32
CA LEU A 384 -11.72 -32.15 -8.10
C LEU A 384 -12.41 -33.48 -7.79
N LYS A 385 -12.99 -34.16 -8.79
CA LYS A 385 -13.60 -35.48 -8.63
C LYS A 385 -12.58 -36.50 -8.12
N VAL A 386 -11.39 -36.54 -8.71
CA VAL A 386 -10.31 -37.43 -8.26
C VAL A 386 -9.87 -37.09 -6.84
N GLY A 387 -9.71 -35.79 -6.52
CA GLY A 387 -9.36 -35.34 -5.18
C GLY A 387 -10.42 -35.68 -4.13
N LEU A 388 -11.71 -35.57 -4.47
CA LEU A 388 -12.82 -35.96 -3.61
C LEU A 388 -12.87 -37.48 -3.40
N ALA A 389 -12.61 -38.27 -4.44
CA ALA A 389 -12.49 -39.73 -4.30
C ALA A 389 -11.33 -40.12 -3.37
N ALA A 390 -10.15 -39.51 -3.55
CA ALA A 390 -9.00 -39.73 -2.68
C ALA A 390 -9.24 -39.28 -1.22
N LEU A 391 -10.01 -38.21 -1.03
CA LEU A 391 -10.43 -37.75 0.30
C LEU A 391 -11.35 -38.78 0.97
N GLU A 392 -12.29 -39.36 0.22
CA GLU A 392 -13.18 -40.40 0.75
C GLU A 392 -12.39 -41.66 1.13
N GLU A 393 -11.46 -42.12 0.29
CA GLU A 393 -10.56 -43.23 0.63
C GLU A 393 -9.74 -42.94 1.90
N ALA A 394 -9.23 -41.71 2.05
CA ALA A 394 -8.47 -41.30 3.25
C ALA A 394 -9.35 -41.25 4.50
N ARG A 395 -10.63 -40.89 4.35
CA ARG A 395 -11.64 -40.88 5.41
C ARG A 395 -11.97 -42.32 5.85
N GLU A 396 -12.20 -43.23 4.89
CA GLU A 396 -12.43 -44.66 5.16
C GLU A 396 -11.22 -45.31 5.84
N ALA A 397 -10.01 -44.92 5.44
CA ALA A 397 -8.76 -45.38 6.06
C ALA A 397 -8.48 -44.72 7.44
N GLY A 398 -9.36 -43.84 7.94
CA GLY A 398 -9.21 -43.16 9.23
C GLY A 398 -8.06 -42.15 9.31
N ARG A 399 -7.48 -41.75 8.17
CA ARG A 399 -6.37 -40.77 8.12
C ARG A 399 -6.87 -39.33 8.20
N VAL A 400 -8.13 -39.11 7.82
CA VAL A 400 -8.82 -37.82 7.84
C VAL A 400 -10.17 -38.02 8.52
N MET A 401 -10.56 -37.07 9.38
CA MET A 401 -11.90 -37.06 9.99
C MET A 401 -12.66 -35.83 9.49
N ILE A 402 -13.93 -36.01 9.13
CA ILE A 402 -14.82 -34.90 8.78
C ILE A 402 -15.82 -34.74 9.92
N GLY A 403 -15.79 -33.58 10.58
CA GLY A 403 -16.69 -33.24 11.67
C GLY A 403 -18.13 -33.07 11.20
N THR A 404 -19.08 -33.13 12.13
CA THR A 404 -20.52 -32.95 11.84
C THR A 404 -20.87 -31.53 11.38
N ASP A 405 -19.97 -30.58 11.57
CA ASP A 405 -20.02 -29.19 11.08
C ASP A 405 -19.43 -29.04 9.67
N GLY A 406 -18.94 -30.13 9.06
CA GLY A 406 -18.31 -30.14 7.74
C GLY A 406 -16.83 -29.74 7.76
N VAL A 407 -16.20 -29.60 8.93
CA VAL A 407 -14.78 -29.23 9.05
C VAL A 407 -13.90 -30.48 8.94
N MET A 408 -12.86 -30.38 8.11
CA MET A 408 -11.85 -31.43 7.94
C MET A 408 -10.80 -31.34 9.06
N HIS A 409 -10.63 -32.43 9.79
CA HIS A 409 -9.61 -32.62 10.81
C HIS A 409 -8.53 -33.58 10.31
N LEU A 410 -7.30 -33.07 10.25
CA LEU A 410 -6.09 -33.86 10.03
C LEU A 410 -5.48 -34.18 11.39
N SER A 411 -5.09 -35.44 11.61
CA SER A 411 -4.25 -35.77 12.75
C SER A 411 -2.95 -34.96 12.67
N ALA A 412 -2.50 -34.42 13.80
CA ALA A 412 -1.23 -33.71 13.84
C ALA A 412 -0.12 -34.63 13.34
N ILE A 413 0.72 -34.15 12.43
CA ILE A 413 1.91 -34.88 12.00
C ILE A 413 2.85 -34.94 13.21
N GLU A 414 2.94 -36.10 13.85
CA GLU A 414 3.89 -36.31 14.93
C GLU A 414 5.31 -36.28 14.36
N ALA A 415 6.15 -35.42 14.92
CA ALA A 415 7.55 -35.38 14.55
C ALA A 415 8.18 -36.74 14.89
N LEU A 416 8.84 -37.35 13.92
CA LEU A 416 9.62 -38.57 14.17
C LEU A 416 10.63 -38.31 15.29
N PRO A 417 10.86 -39.28 16.20
CA PRO A 417 11.87 -39.15 17.24
C PRO A 417 13.23 -38.83 16.58
N PRO A 418 13.92 -37.75 16.97
CA PRO A 418 15.21 -37.43 16.37
C PRO A 418 16.23 -38.49 16.78
N ASP A 419 16.96 -39.04 15.81
CA ASP A 419 18.10 -39.94 16.03
C ASP A 419 19.35 -39.23 16.61
N GLY A 420 19.24 -37.91 16.82
CA GLY A 420 20.31 -37.05 17.36
C GLY A 420 21.39 -36.69 16.33
N ILE A 421 21.41 -37.32 15.15
CA ILE A 421 22.43 -37.11 14.11
C ILE A 421 22.36 -35.69 13.56
N PRO A 422 21.21 -35.13 13.13
CA PRO A 422 21.13 -33.77 12.62
C PRO A 422 21.65 -32.72 13.60
N LYS A 423 21.33 -32.87 14.89
CA LYS A 423 21.79 -31.95 15.94
C LYS A 423 23.30 -32.04 16.13
N ARG A 424 23.86 -33.25 16.19
CA ARG A 424 25.30 -33.46 16.31
C ARG A 424 26.06 -32.92 15.10
N THR A 425 25.56 -33.18 13.89
CA THR A 425 26.15 -32.67 12.65
C THR A 425 26.12 -31.15 12.59
N ARG A 426 24.97 -30.54 12.93
CA ARG A 426 24.84 -29.09 13.06
C ARG A 426 25.88 -28.52 14.03
N ASP A 427 25.98 -29.08 15.23
CA ASP A 427 26.89 -28.59 16.27
C ASP A 427 28.37 -28.73 15.85
N LEU A 428 28.72 -29.81 15.12
CA LEU A 428 30.06 -29.99 14.53
C LEU A 428 30.35 -28.94 13.44
N ILE A 429 29.39 -28.66 12.56
CA ILE A 429 29.52 -27.63 11.52
C ILE A 429 29.73 -26.26 12.17
N PHE A 430 28.90 -25.85 13.12
CA PHE A 430 29.05 -24.54 13.79
C PHE A 430 30.36 -24.45 14.59
N LYS A 431 30.80 -25.56 15.20
CA LYS A 431 32.10 -25.60 15.90
C LYS A 431 33.28 -25.42 14.93
N GLN A 432 33.19 -25.99 13.72
CA GLN A 432 34.23 -25.85 12.70
C GLN A 432 34.25 -24.45 12.07
N ILE A 433 33.08 -23.84 11.87
CA ILE A 433 32.97 -22.46 11.37
C ILE A 433 33.49 -21.45 12.42
N GLY A 434 33.15 -21.65 13.69
CA GLY A 434 33.52 -20.75 14.78
C GLY A 434 32.69 -19.47 14.83
N ALA A 435 33.12 -18.52 15.67
CA ALA A 435 32.48 -17.20 15.77
C ALA A 435 32.97 -16.29 14.64
N VAL A 436 32.04 -15.78 13.83
CA VAL A 436 32.32 -14.87 12.70
C VAL A 436 31.69 -13.52 12.97
N GLN A 437 32.42 -12.42 12.73
CA GLN A 437 31.86 -11.07 12.86
C GLN A 437 30.98 -10.76 11.64
N PHE A 438 29.85 -10.08 11.87
CA PHE A 438 28.94 -9.70 10.79
C PHE A 438 29.60 -8.78 9.75
N ALA A 439 30.52 -7.92 10.17
CA ALA A 439 31.28 -7.04 9.27
C ALA A 439 32.19 -7.83 8.30
N ASP A 440 32.78 -8.93 8.77
CA ASP A 440 33.60 -9.81 7.94
C ASP A 440 32.71 -10.50 6.90
N MET A 441 31.53 -10.97 7.30
CA MET A 441 30.55 -11.54 6.37
C MET A 441 30.10 -10.54 5.31
N LEU A 442 29.84 -9.27 5.66
CA LEU A 442 29.49 -8.25 4.66
C LEU A 442 30.62 -8.04 3.64
N THR A 443 31.87 -8.01 4.11
CA THR A 443 33.04 -7.81 3.24
C THR A 443 33.26 -9.01 2.32
N GLU A 444 33.18 -10.22 2.86
CA GLU A 444 33.30 -11.47 2.11
C GLU A 444 32.19 -11.57 1.05
N MET A 445 30.94 -11.32 1.43
CA MET A 445 29.82 -11.35 0.48
C MET A 445 29.96 -10.28 -0.60
N ASP A 446 30.48 -9.09 -0.28
CA ASP A 446 30.72 -8.08 -1.32
C ASP A 446 31.85 -8.49 -2.28
N ALA A 447 32.88 -9.17 -1.78
CA ALA A 447 33.96 -9.68 -2.64
C ALA A 447 33.45 -10.70 -3.67
N HIS A 448 32.50 -11.57 -3.30
CA HIS A 448 31.92 -12.56 -4.21
C HIS A 448 30.82 -12.00 -5.12
N THR A 449 30.01 -11.07 -4.62
CA THR A 449 28.76 -10.65 -5.30
C THR A 449 28.84 -9.24 -5.90
N GLY A 450 29.75 -8.40 -5.41
CA GLY A 450 29.83 -6.98 -5.75
C GLY A 450 28.53 -6.23 -5.47
N PHE A 451 27.77 -6.61 -4.43
CA PHE A 451 26.50 -5.96 -4.11
C PHE A 451 26.68 -4.46 -3.84
N SER A 452 27.83 -4.03 -3.33
CA SER A 452 28.18 -2.62 -3.07
C SER A 452 28.25 -1.80 -4.36
N GLU A 453 28.71 -2.38 -5.46
CA GLU A 453 28.73 -1.73 -6.78
C GLU A 453 27.30 -1.49 -7.28
N VAL A 454 26.37 -2.42 -7.03
CA VAL A 454 24.94 -2.26 -7.37
C VAL A 454 24.32 -1.13 -6.56
N LEU A 455 24.51 -1.17 -5.24
CA LEU A 455 23.98 -0.15 -4.32
C LEU A 455 24.48 1.25 -4.70
N ARG A 456 25.66 1.35 -5.30
CA ARG A 456 26.29 2.62 -5.66
C ARG A 456 26.15 3.00 -7.12
N SER A 457 25.75 2.05 -7.97
CA SER A 457 25.74 2.16 -9.44
C SER A 457 27.12 2.51 -10.02
N ARG A 458 28.20 2.17 -9.30
CA ARG A 458 29.60 2.33 -9.71
C ARG A 458 30.51 1.64 -8.70
N LYS A 459 31.74 1.34 -9.14
CA LYS A 459 32.81 0.93 -8.25
C LYS A 459 33.17 2.01 -7.23
N ALA A 460 33.65 1.54 -6.09
CA ALA A 460 34.23 2.39 -5.07
C ALA A 460 35.48 3.10 -5.57
N ARG A 461 35.66 4.37 -5.17
CA ARG A 461 36.91 5.09 -5.41
C ARG A 461 37.97 4.69 -4.40
N ASP A 462 37.55 4.45 -3.17
CA ASP A 462 38.42 4.12 -2.04
C ASP A 462 37.69 3.22 -1.02
N ALA A 463 38.45 2.73 -0.05
CA ALA A 463 37.94 1.90 1.05
C ALA A 463 36.98 2.67 1.96
N ASN A 464 37.16 3.98 2.15
CA ASN A 464 36.29 4.79 3.01
C ASN A 464 34.86 4.82 2.48
N GLU A 465 34.67 4.86 1.16
CA GLU A 465 33.34 4.80 0.56
C GLU A 465 32.66 3.44 0.75
N LEU A 466 33.41 2.32 0.74
CA LEU A 466 32.87 0.98 1.02
C LEU A 466 32.51 0.83 2.49
N VAL A 467 33.43 1.20 3.39
CA VAL A 467 33.20 1.15 4.83
C VAL A 467 32.02 2.04 5.24
N SER A 468 31.86 3.21 4.63
CA SER A 468 30.69 4.08 4.85
C SER A 468 29.38 3.42 4.39
N LEU A 469 29.41 2.64 3.31
CA LEU A 469 28.25 1.91 2.81
C LEU A 469 27.86 0.76 3.75
N TYR A 470 28.84 -0.02 4.22
CA TYR A 470 28.60 -1.09 5.18
C TYR A 470 28.08 -0.53 6.51
N ALA A 471 28.66 0.57 6.98
CA ALA A 471 28.18 1.30 8.15
C ALA A 471 26.72 1.75 7.98
N ALA A 472 26.35 2.23 6.79
CA ALA A 472 24.97 2.62 6.49
C ALA A 472 24.00 1.43 6.45
N LEU A 473 24.43 0.26 5.93
CA LEU A 473 23.64 -0.97 5.96
C LEU A 473 23.41 -1.45 7.39
N ILE A 474 24.47 -1.42 8.23
CA ILE A 474 24.36 -1.75 9.65
C ILE A 474 23.40 -0.77 10.33
N ALA A 475 23.57 0.54 10.13
CA ALA A 475 22.69 1.57 10.71
C ALA A 475 21.22 1.31 10.40
N HIS A 476 20.89 1.02 9.13
CA HIS A 476 19.52 0.70 8.72
C HIS A 476 19.03 -0.64 9.28
N GLY A 477 19.92 -1.61 9.50
CA GLY A 477 19.58 -2.95 9.99
C GLY A 477 19.51 -3.10 11.52
N THR A 478 20.13 -2.20 12.30
CA THR A 478 20.32 -2.38 13.75
C THR A 478 19.68 -1.30 14.63
N GLU A 479 18.71 -0.54 14.12
CA GLU A 479 18.07 0.61 14.83
C GLU A 479 19.08 1.65 15.37
N MET A 480 20.28 1.71 14.79
CA MET A 480 21.35 2.59 15.25
C MET A 480 21.36 3.92 14.51
N GLU A 481 21.49 5.02 15.24
CA GLU A 481 21.70 6.32 14.64
C GLU A 481 23.09 6.46 13.99
N VAL A 482 23.19 7.33 12.98
CA VAL A 482 24.43 7.68 12.28
C VAL A 482 25.58 7.97 13.26
N LYS A 483 25.30 8.72 14.33
CA LYS A 483 26.30 9.10 15.33
C LYS A 483 26.82 7.89 16.12
N ASN A 484 25.92 6.95 16.45
CA ASN A 484 26.27 5.75 17.19
C ASN A 484 27.14 4.83 16.34
N VAL A 485 26.80 4.66 15.06
CA VAL A 485 27.61 3.86 14.13
C VAL A 485 28.98 4.51 13.87
N ALA A 486 29.03 5.84 13.68
CA ALA A 486 30.29 6.57 13.52
C ALA A 486 31.19 6.45 14.76
N ALA A 487 30.62 6.38 15.97
CA ALA A 487 31.38 6.19 17.21
C ALA A 487 31.99 4.78 17.32
N ILE A 488 31.37 3.77 16.69
CA ILE A 488 31.85 2.38 16.72
C ILE A 488 32.92 2.13 15.66
N ILE A 489 32.87 2.82 14.52
CA ILE A 489 33.80 2.61 13.41
C ILE A 489 34.78 3.80 13.32
N PRO A 490 36.02 3.65 13.82
CA PRO A 490 36.99 4.74 13.86
C PRO A 490 37.24 5.33 12.48
N LYS A 491 37.42 6.66 12.40
CA LYS A 491 37.73 7.43 11.18
C LYS A 491 36.56 7.64 10.18
N LEU A 492 35.34 7.19 10.48
CA LEU A 492 34.17 7.57 9.70
C LEU A 492 33.54 8.87 10.18
N ASP A 493 33.29 9.79 9.24
CA ASP A 493 32.49 10.99 9.48
C ASP A 493 30.98 10.66 9.38
N PRO A 494 30.15 11.05 10.36
CA PRO A 494 28.69 11.02 10.25
C PRO A 494 28.12 11.52 8.91
N ALA A 495 28.74 12.51 8.28
CA ALA A 495 28.31 13.04 7.00
C ALA A 495 28.42 12.02 5.85
N HIS A 496 29.46 11.18 5.86
CA HIS A 496 29.65 10.12 4.86
C HIS A 496 28.63 8.99 5.03
N ILE A 497 28.39 8.56 6.27
CA ILE A 497 27.37 7.54 6.59
C ILE A 497 25.98 8.04 6.21
N SER A 498 25.63 9.29 6.56
CA SER A 498 24.34 9.89 6.18
C SER A 498 24.15 9.96 4.66
N THR A 499 25.23 10.19 3.91
CA THR A 499 25.20 10.19 2.44
C THR A 499 25.01 8.78 1.88
N ALA A 500 25.67 7.78 2.46
CA ALA A 500 25.48 6.38 2.10
C ALA A 500 24.07 5.88 2.44
N MET A 501 23.50 6.25 3.60
CA MET A 501 22.10 5.91 3.96
C MET A 501 21.09 6.44 2.94
N ARG A 502 21.21 7.71 2.54
CA ARG A 502 20.37 8.29 1.47
C ARG A 502 20.52 7.56 0.13
N LEU A 503 21.71 7.02 -0.13
CA LEU A 503 21.99 6.26 -1.34
C LEU A 503 21.33 4.87 -1.30
N LEU A 504 21.21 4.24 -0.13
CA LEU A 504 20.48 2.99 0.07
C LEU A 504 18.96 3.17 -0.07
N GLU A 505 18.44 4.35 0.26
CA GLU A 505 17.03 4.71 0.13
C GLU A 505 16.58 4.87 -1.33
N MET A 506 17.51 4.90 -2.30
CA MET A 506 17.18 4.92 -3.72
C MET A 506 16.53 3.58 -4.11
N PRO A 507 15.27 3.57 -4.56
CA PRO A 507 14.54 2.31 -4.75
C PRO A 507 15.11 1.49 -5.90
N GLY A 508 14.81 0.19 -5.84
CA GLY A 508 15.36 -0.82 -6.75
C GLY A 508 16.80 -1.25 -6.42
N ARG A 509 17.61 -0.39 -5.78
CA ARG A 509 19.02 -0.72 -5.49
C ARG A 509 19.18 -1.85 -4.48
N LEU A 510 18.48 -1.75 -3.34
CA LEU A 510 18.49 -2.79 -2.31
C LEU A 510 17.98 -4.14 -2.84
N PRO A 511 16.81 -4.21 -3.52
CA PRO A 511 16.36 -5.45 -4.17
C PRO A 511 17.41 -6.03 -5.13
N ARG A 512 17.95 -5.24 -6.06
CA ARG A 512 18.96 -5.72 -7.02
C ARG A 512 20.26 -6.18 -6.37
N ALA A 513 20.68 -5.51 -5.30
CA ALA A 513 21.85 -5.92 -4.53
C ALA A 513 21.58 -7.25 -3.80
N ASN A 514 20.38 -7.40 -3.24
CA ASN A 514 19.92 -8.63 -2.62
C ASN A 514 19.81 -9.78 -3.63
N ASP A 515 19.31 -9.52 -4.85
CA ASP A 515 19.23 -10.53 -5.92
C ASP A 515 20.61 -11.12 -6.24
N ARG A 516 21.68 -10.31 -6.25
CA ARG A 516 23.05 -10.83 -6.43
C ARG A 516 23.48 -11.76 -5.30
N VAL A 517 23.12 -11.45 -4.06
CA VAL A 517 23.44 -12.28 -2.90
C VAL A 517 22.65 -13.59 -2.95
N VAL A 518 21.36 -13.53 -3.29
CA VAL A 518 20.50 -14.72 -3.45
C VAL A 518 21.02 -15.60 -4.59
N GLU A 519 21.36 -15.04 -5.75
CA GLU A 519 21.90 -15.85 -6.86
C GLU A 519 23.25 -16.49 -6.52
N PHE A 520 24.12 -15.79 -5.80
CA PHE A 520 25.36 -16.39 -5.29
C PHE A 520 25.09 -17.53 -4.30
N GLN A 521 24.17 -17.36 -3.35
CA GLN A 521 23.76 -18.43 -2.44
C GLN A 521 23.35 -19.69 -3.21
N ARG A 522 22.57 -19.55 -4.28
CA ARG A 522 22.08 -20.66 -5.12
C ARG A 522 23.18 -21.42 -5.86
N THR A 523 24.38 -20.84 -6.02
CA THR A 523 25.52 -21.56 -6.63
C THR A 523 26.09 -22.64 -5.71
N HIS A 524 25.73 -22.64 -4.43
CA HIS A 524 26.24 -23.63 -3.47
C HIS A 524 25.47 -24.95 -3.63
N PRO A 525 26.16 -26.10 -3.79
CA PRO A 525 25.51 -27.40 -4.01
C PRO A 525 24.52 -27.81 -2.92
N ILE A 526 24.74 -27.36 -1.67
CA ILE A 526 23.84 -27.66 -0.55
C ILE A 526 22.42 -27.11 -0.75
N THR A 527 22.25 -26.04 -1.55
CA THR A 527 20.94 -25.43 -1.78
C THR A 527 19.99 -26.33 -2.57
N GLU A 528 20.52 -27.23 -3.40
CA GLU A 528 19.74 -28.24 -4.13
C GLU A 528 19.03 -29.23 -3.18
N LEU A 529 19.55 -29.40 -1.96
CA LEU A 529 18.95 -30.25 -0.94
C LEU A 529 17.82 -29.57 -0.16
N TRP A 530 17.74 -28.23 -0.21
CA TRP A 530 16.71 -27.47 0.50
C TRP A 530 15.43 -27.33 -0.33
N GLY A 531 15.59 -27.13 -1.63
CA GLY A 531 14.46 -26.97 -2.53
C GLY A 531 14.88 -26.65 -3.96
N THR A 532 13.87 -26.44 -4.80
CA THR A 532 14.04 -26.21 -6.24
C THR A 532 14.29 -24.74 -6.59
N GLY A 533 14.08 -23.81 -5.65
CA GLY A 533 14.12 -22.37 -5.91
C GLY A 533 12.88 -21.85 -6.64
N ARG A 534 11.80 -22.66 -6.68
CA ARG A 534 10.53 -22.36 -7.35
C ARG A 534 9.35 -22.28 -6.39
N GLN A 535 9.57 -22.58 -5.12
CA GLN A 535 8.59 -22.41 -4.07
C GLN A 535 9.07 -21.35 -3.11
N ALA A 536 8.13 -20.65 -2.50
CA ALA A 536 8.45 -19.73 -1.43
C ALA A 536 7.35 -19.76 -0.37
N SER A 537 7.78 -19.45 0.84
CA SER A 537 6.92 -19.16 1.98
C SER A 537 6.83 -17.65 2.14
N SER A 538 5.68 -17.17 2.59
CA SER A 538 5.51 -15.76 2.88
C SER A 538 4.72 -15.54 4.16
N ASP A 539 5.26 -14.71 5.04
CA ASP A 539 4.64 -14.40 6.32
C ASP A 539 4.99 -12.97 6.75
N SER A 540 4.23 -12.45 7.72
CA SER A 540 4.49 -11.16 8.33
C SER A 540 5.19 -11.29 9.68
N MET A 541 6.29 -10.57 9.84
CA MET A 541 6.86 -10.28 11.14
C MET A 541 6.54 -8.85 11.55
N SER A 542 6.21 -8.63 12.83
CA SER A 542 6.03 -7.27 13.33
C SER A 542 7.37 -6.71 13.81
N LEU A 543 7.74 -5.51 13.36
CA LEU A 543 8.95 -4.78 13.74
C LEU A 543 8.59 -3.53 14.51
N ASP A 544 9.24 -3.30 15.66
CA ASP A 544 9.00 -2.11 16.46
C ASP A 544 9.39 -0.85 15.68
N THR A 545 8.64 0.23 15.91
CA THR A 545 8.87 1.47 15.19
C THR A 545 8.38 2.68 15.97
N SER A 546 8.83 3.86 15.54
CA SER A 546 8.32 5.12 16.04
C SER A 546 6.83 5.27 15.76
N ARG A 547 6.07 5.69 16.79
CA ARG A 547 4.65 6.06 16.67
C ARG A 547 4.37 7.16 15.64
N HIS A 548 5.42 7.85 15.19
CA HIS A 548 5.34 8.95 14.24
C HIS A 548 5.29 8.49 12.78
N LEU A 549 5.58 7.21 12.48
CA LEU A 549 5.46 6.67 11.13
C LEU A 549 4.00 6.46 10.71
N PHE A 550 3.74 6.66 9.43
CA PHE A 550 2.43 6.50 8.81
C PHE A 550 1.85 5.07 8.97
N TYR A 551 2.68 4.05 8.78
CA TYR A 551 2.29 2.65 8.86
C TYR A 551 2.21 2.09 10.28
N ALA A 552 2.72 2.80 11.30
CA ALA A 552 2.81 2.30 12.67
C ALA A 552 1.44 2.00 13.28
N ARG A 553 1.31 0.85 13.94
CA ARG A 553 0.13 0.41 14.72
C ARG A 553 0.57 -0.17 16.05
N VAL A 554 -0.34 -0.19 17.02
CA VAL A 554 -0.09 -0.91 18.26
C VAL A 554 -0.18 -2.40 17.97
N ASP A 555 0.90 -3.13 18.19
CA ASP A 555 0.92 -4.59 18.14
C ASP A 555 -0.01 -5.13 19.25
N PRO A 556 -1.04 -5.95 18.92
CA PRO A 556 -1.98 -6.46 19.92
C PRO A 556 -1.33 -7.30 21.03
N ARG A 557 -0.23 -7.99 20.72
CA ARG A 557 0.49 -8.88 21.64
C ARG A 557 1.49 -8.08 22.48
N ARG A 558 2.31 -7.25 21.82
CA ARG A 558 3.41 -6.52 22.49
C ARG A 558 3.00 -5.18 23.10
N ARG A 559 1.89 -4.60 22.64
CA ARG A 559 1.41 -3.26 23.04
C ARG A 559 2.41 -2.14 22.74
N THR A 560 3.38 -2.38 21.86
CA THR A 560 4.33 -1.39 21.32
C THR A 560 3.88 -0.92 19.95
N HIS A 561 4.39 0.23 19.49
CA HIS A 561 4.16 0.67 18.13
C HIS A 561 5.06 -0.11 17.18
N ALA A 562 4.47 -0.70 16.14
CA ALA A 562 5.15 -1.57 15.20
C ALA A 562 4.54 -1.49 13.79
N VAL A 563 5.31 -1.94 12.80
CA VAL A 563 4.91 -2.14 11.39
C VAL A 563 5.05 -3.62 11.07
N GLY A 564 4.16 -4.16 10.24
CA GLY A 564 4.35 -5.51 9.72
C GLY A 564 5.36 -5.46 8.59
N MET A 565 6.33 -6.36 8.57
CA MET A 565 7.22 -6.61 7.44
C MET A 565 6.81 -7.95 6.85
N TYR A 566 6.30 -7.93 5.62
CA TYR A 566 5.91 -9.13 4.93
C TYR A 566 7.06 -9.60 4.06
N THR A 567 7.59 -10.79 4.33
CA THR A 567 8.77 -11.33 3.67
C THR A 567 8.41 -12.55 2.82
N HIS A 568 9.10 -12.71 1.69
CA HIS A 568 8.98 -13.86 0.80
C HIS A 568 10.31 -14.58 0.80
N VAL A 569 10.32 -15.81 1.32
CA VAL A 569 11.49 -16.65 1.53
C VAL A 569 11.39 -17.88 0.64
N LEU A 570 12.33 -18.07 -0.27
CA LEU A 570 12.41 -19.26 -1.12
C LEU A 570 12.54 -20.55 -0.30
N ASP A 571 12.15 -21.68 -0.88
CA ASP A 571 12.48 -23.03 -0.41
C ASP A 571 14.00 -23.29 -0.31
N GLN A 572 14.81 -22.45 -0.96
CA GLN A 572 16.27 -22.39 -0.81
C GLN A 572 16.75 -21.37 0.24
N HIS A 573 15.86 -20.88 1.11
CA HIS A 573 16.11 -19.93 2.20
C HIS A 573 16.57 -18.51 1.81
N GLY A 574 16.58 -18.16 0.51
CA GLY A 574 16.83 -16.79 0.06
C GLY A 574 15.60 -15.89 0.24
N ILE A 575 15.79 -14.67 0.77
CA ILE A 575 14.71 -13.66 0.84
C ILE A 575 14.67 -12.95 -0.50
N VAL A 576 13.59 -13.08 -1.27
CA VAL A 576 13.50 -12.51 -2.63
C VAL A 576 12.69 -11.23 -2.70
N TYR A 577 11.79 -11.03 -1.75
CA TYR A 577 10.98 -9.83 -1.69
C TYR A 577 10.57 -9.54 -0.25
N ASN A 578 10.41 -8.26 0.06
CA ASN A 578 9.84 -7.83 1.32
C ASN A 578 9.16 -6.47 1.15
N GLN A 579 8.11 -6.23 1.94
CA GLN A 579 7.44 -4.93 1.97
C GLN A 579 6.81 -4.63 3.33
N PRO A 580 6.84 -3.36 3.77
CA PRO A 580 6.15 -2.94 4.98
C PRO A 580 4.63 -2.93 4.74
N ILE A 581 3.88 -3.41 5.74
CA ILE A 581 2.43 -3.47 5.77
C ILE A 581 1.90 -2.96 7.11
N VAL A 582 0.65 -2.52 7.10
CA VAL A 582 -0.05 -2.19 8.33
C VAL A 582 -0.45 -3.49 9.04
N LEU A 583 -0.20 -3.54 10.35
CA LEU A 583 -0.62 -4.69 11.17
C LEU A 583 -2.15 -4.91 11.09
N ASN A 584 -2.55 -6.18 11.07
CA ASN A 584 -3.94 -6.64 11.00
C ASN A 584 -4.69 -6.27 9.70
N GLU A 585 -4.00 -5.88 8.62
CA GLU A 585 -4.61 -5.82 7.29
C GLU A 585 -4.60 -7.19 6.60
N ARG A 586 -5.46 -7.37 5.58
CA ARG A 586 -5.51 -8.62 4.81
C ARG A 586 -4.21 -8.80 4.03
N GLN A 587 -3.54 -9.92 4.23
CA GLN A 587 -2.21 -10.18 3.69
C GLN A 587 -2.20 -10.81 2.29
N ALA A 588 -3.33 -11.33 1.79
CA ALA A 588 -3.40 -12.03 0.50
C ALA A 588 -2.85 -11.22 -0.69
N GLY A 589 -3.17 -9.92 -0.78
CA GLY A 589 -2.64 -9.08 -1.86
C GLY A 589 -1.13 -8.88 -1.78
N VAL A 590 -0.59 -8.78 -0.57
CA VAL A 590 0.83 -8.60 -0.28
C VAL A 590 1.61 -9.88 -0.58
N ALA A 591 1.00 -11.04 -0.29
CA ALA A 591 1.52 -12.35 -0.67
C ALA A 591 1.67 -12.46 -2.19
N ILE A 592 0.61 -12.16 -2.95
CA ILE A 592 0.61 -12.19 -4.41
C ILE A 592 1.63 -11.20 -5.01
N GLU A 593 1.70 -9.98 -4.47
CA GLU A 593 2.62 -8.94 -4.96
C GLU A 593 4.07 -9.42 -4.98
N GLY A 594 4.56 -10.05 -3.91
CA GLY A 594 5.95 -10.52 -3.88
C GLY A 594 6.24 -11.62 -4.90
N VAL A 595 5.26 -12.48 -5.21
CA VAL A 595 5.38 -13.50 -6.28
C VAL A 595 5.54 -12.83 -7.63
N ILE A 596 4.65 -11.87 -7.93
CA ILE A 596 4.66 -11.14 -9.20
C ILE A 596 5.99 -10.40 -9.35
N ARG A 597 6.44 -9.69 -8.31
CA ARG A 597 7.71 -8.94 -8.32
C ARG A 597 8.91 -9.85 -8.54
N HIS A 598 8.93 -11.03 -7.93
CA HIS A 598 9.99 -12.00 -8.14
C HIS A 598 9.98 -12.57 -9.57
N ASN A 599 8.79 -12.95 -10.08
CA ASN A 599 8.66 -13.57 -11.40
C ASN A 599 8.92 -12.57 -12.55
N VAL A 600 8.57 -11.29 -12.41
CA VAL A 600 8.85 -10.25 -13.43
C VAL A 600 10.35 -10.08 -13.67
N ASN A 601 11.20 -10.39 -12.68
CA ASN A 601 12.64 -10.28 -12.81
C ASN A 601 13.30 -11.56 -13.36
N ARG A 602 12.52 -12.60 -13.73
CA ARG A 602 13.03 -13.86 -14.28
C ARG A 602 12.44 -14.15 -15.67
N ASP A 603 13.32 -14.35 -16.65
CA ASP A 603 12.95 -14.79 -18.00
C ASP A 603 12.80 -16.33 -18.12
N ASP A 604 13.00 -17.07 -17.02
CA ASP A 604 12.84 -18.53 -17.00
C ASP A 604 11.37 -18.96 -16.92
N VAL A 605 11.00 -19.92 -17.78
CA VAL A 605 9.64 -20.45 -18.05
C VAL A 605 8.96 -21.16 -16.84
N GLY A 606 9.49 -21.01 -15.63
CA GLY A 606 8.91 -21.57 -14.40
C GLY A 606 8.46 -20.47 -13.44
N CYS A 607 7.17 -20.16 -13.42
CA CYS A 607 6.58 -19.33 -12.38
C CYS A 607 6.83 -19.95 -11.00
N CYS A 608 7.22 -19.14 -10.02
CA CYS A 608 7.22 -19.59 -8.64
C CYS A 608 5.78 -19.76 -8.13
N ASP A 609 5.50 -20.91 -7.51
CA ASP A 609 4.22 -21.24 -6.87
C ASP A 609 4.37 -21.10 -5.34
N PHE A 610 3.41 -20.45 -4.69
CA PHE A 610 3.37 -20.33 -3.22
C PHE A 610 2.44 -21.37 -2.59
N ARG A 611 2.81 -21.85 -1.40
CA ARG A 611 1.96 -22.68 -0.54
C ARG A 611 1.25 -21.86 0.51
#